data_AF-U2K6R5-F1
#
_entry.id   AF-U2K6R5-F1
#
_cell.length_a   1.000
_cell.length_b   1.000
_cell.length_c   1.000
_cell.angle_alpha   90.00
_cell.angle_beta   90.00
_cell.angle_gamma   90.00
#
_symmetry.space_group_name_H-M   'P 1'
#
loop_
_entity.id
_entity.type
_entity.pdbx_description
1 polymer ?
#
loop_
_entity_poly.entity_id
_entity_poly.type
_entity_poly.pdbx_seq_one_letter_code
_entity_poly.pdbx_strand_id
1 'polypeptide(L)'
;MNPLDESADYGSPLYEYRYTFDASAMRKGKEKAEYDEFYVWGMPIPKLNYIGQTMLTAERGGFMLGRKQKGNPRYPYADEWLVGQSKPQEWSGEFKVLDFKSKKVKGCGFSTEVGVCRPRFSEMRDGKPAYPWANPLERLAVTNSKTDEMGFHDTNAPHPNEADYGWVNNWSLKSADMKMRFALNNGTMKPQDYHLPTGEEWGIALPNILTSIYNGTLPIGLTGWNNIKSAPNPYFEMFDPEEDDMRPIITAGETHNSNKADIQEERFWNNKPIFYSYFMQDKSRLELYAIRFYGNNKEAQSHKDRRPYGNRYRCAYRWRFMDAGGPDATNDGQGMRLVVQSRWIGNANVTVRDIMDDKWWGECSDSNPLYRTDCYRVLPCVGYPFPKGGATWRMAYWSRTRWKYDTYDKDNEHSNKTFCYRVLSKDGFDRGHNDNATLHYGVRLMVNRDVDEFGKRAPRQLQKDKDEQRLIRRK
;
A
#
# COMPACT_ATOMS: atom_id res chain seq x y z
N MET A 1 41.04 -3.34 -14.65
CA MET A 1 40.19 -4.53 -14.86
C MET A 1 38.90 -4.07 -15.49
N ASN A 2 38.46 -4.74 -16.54
CA ASN A 2 37.35 -4.34 -17.38
C ASN A 2 36.02 -4.81 -16.75
N PRO A 3 34.97 -3.98 -16.62
CA PRO A 3 33.68 -4.37 -16.02
C PRO A 3 32.88 -5.45 -16.79
N LEU A 4 33.46 -5.97 -17.87
CA LEU A 4 32.87 -6.97 -18.77
C LEU A 4 33.17 -8.41 -18.36
N ASP A 5 34.10 -8.65 -17.41
CA ASP A 5 34.54 -10.00 -17.06
C ASP A 5 33.74 -10.67 -15.91
N GLU A 6 32.70 -10.03 -15.35
CA GLU A 6 31.83 -10.63 -14.30
C GLU A 6 30.61 -11.39 -14.86
N SER A 7 30.58 -11.72 -16.16
CA SER A 7 29.40 -12.29 -16.82
C SER A 7 29.31 -13.82 -16.82
N ALA A 8 29.56 -14.52 -15.70
CA ALA A 8 29.61 -15.99 -15.71
C ALA A 8 28.44 -16.74 -15.05
N ASP A 9 27.62 -16.13 -14.16
CA ASP A 9 26.59 -16.89 -13.43
C ASP A 9 25.12 -16.66 -13.89
N TYR A 10 24.86 -15.71 -14.80
CA TYR A 10 23.50 -15.39 -15.28
C TYR A 10 23.27 -15.54 -16.79
N GLY A 11 24.25 -16.09 -17.53
CA GLY A 11 24.19 -16.19 -18.99
C GLY A 11 24.38 -14.84 -19.69
N SER A 12 24.94 -14.85 -20.89
CA SER A 12 25.20 -13.61 -21.66
C SER A 12 23.88 -12.88 -21.98
N PRO A 13 23.76 -11.56 -21.69
CA PRO A 13 22.56 -10.80 -22.01
C PRO A 13 22.34 -10.78 -23.52
N LEU A 14 21.21 -11.32 -23.97
CA LEU A 14 20.73 -11.16 -25.33
C LEU A 14 20.23 -9.72 -25.53
N TYR A 15 21.18 -8.84 -25.82
CA TYR A 15 21.00 -7.52 -26.43
C TYR A 15 20.05 -6.56 -25.69
N GLU A 16 20.53 -6.04 -24.56
CA GLU A 16 20.10 -4.74 -24.04
C GLU A 16 20.44 -3.65 -25.07
N TYR A 17 19.44 -3.02 -25.71
CA TYR A 17 19.65 -1.66 -26.20
C TYR A 17 19.56 -0.74 -24.99
N ARG A 18 20.68 -0.67 -24.27
CA ARG A 18 20.87 0.21 -23.13
C ARG A 18 21.12 1.62 -23.68
N TYR A 19 20.08 2.43 -23.80
CA TYR A 19 20.29 3.88 -23.83
C TYR A 19 20.55 4.34 -22.40
N THR A 20 21.75 4.05 -21.92
CA THR A 20 22.31 4.71 -20.74
C THR A 20 22.59 6.14 -21.18
N PHE A 21 21.86 7.12 -20.64
CA PHE A 21 22.47 8.43 -20.51
C PHE A 21 23.53 8.24 -19.43
N ASP A 22 24.79 8.04 -19.84
CA ASP A 22 25.90 7.93 -18.90
C ASP A 22 25.92 9.24 -18.13
N ALA A 23 25.65 9.10 -16.84
CA ALA A 23 25.46 10.16 -15.90
C ALA A 23 26.53 11.29 -15.98
N SER A 24 27.74 11.16 -16.51
CA SER A 24 28.64 10.05 -16.78
C SER A 24 29.58 9.96 -15.60
N ALA A 25 30.10 8.82 -15.18
CA ALA A 25 31.03 8.90 -14.04
C ALA A 25 30.39 9.57 -12.79
N MET A 26 29.06 9.42 -12.61
CA MET A 26 28.32 9.84 -11.43
C MET A 26 28.11 8.63 -10.53
N ARG A 27 29.06 8.24 -9.70
CA ARG A 27 29.55 9.11 -8.64
C ARG A 27 31.00 8.80 -8.29
N LYS A 28 31.93 9.55 -8.88
CA LYS A 28 33.09 10.02 -8.11
C LYS A 28 33.16 11.54 -8.20
N GLY A 29 32.84 12.23 -7.10
CA GLY A 29 33.01 13.66 -6.91
C GLY A 29 31.87 14.58 -7.38
N LYS A 30 30.76 14.05 -7.89
CA LYS A 30 29.52 14.81 -8.20
C LYS A 30 28.29 14.22 -7.50
N GLU A 31 28.47 13.73 -6.26
CA GLU A 31 27.45 13.08 -5.41
C GLU A 31 26.29 13.99 -4.93
N LYS A 32 26.25 15.23 -5.42
CA LYS A 32 25.37 16.33 -4.97
C LYS A 32 24.45 16.90 -6.06
N ALA A 33 24.45 16.37 -7.29
CA ALA A 33 23.60 16.86 -8.37
C ALA A 33 22.25 16.14 -8.45
N GLU A 34 21.17 16.92 -8.61
CA GLU A 34 19.76 16.51 -8.59
C GLU A 34 19.25 16.08 -9.97
N TYR A 35 19.75 14.97 -10.52
CA TYR A 35 19.21 14.43 -11.77
C TYR A 35 18.69 13.00 -11.58
N ASP A 36 17.52 12.71 -12.15
CA ASP A 36 16.95 11.37 -12.26
C ASP A 36 17.58 10.66 -13.46
N GLU A 37 18.19 9.48 -13.25
CA GLU A 37 18.70 8.66 -14.35
C GLU A 37 17.54 7.96 -15.07
N PHE A 38 17.42 8.07 -16.39
CA PHE A 38 16.38 7.39 -17.15
C PHE A 38 16.91 6.11 -17.78
N TYR A 39 16.23 5.01 -17.49
CA TYR A 39 16.43 3.69 -18.07
C TYR A 39 15.35 3.45 -19.12
N VAL A 40 15.73 3.49 -20.39
CA VAL A 40 14.87 3.07 -21.51
C VAL A 40 15.17 1.61 -21.81
N TRP A 41 14.19 0.75 -21.62
CA TRP A 41 14.23 -0.66 -22.03
C TRP A 41 13.45 -0.83 -23.33
N GLY A 42 13.81 -1.82 -24.15
CA GLY A 42 12.97 -2.33 -25.23
C GLY A 42 13.00 -1.56 -26.56
N MET A 43 13.87 -2.00 -27.47
CA MET A 43 13.48 -2.07 -28.90
C MET A 43 12.92 -3.47 -29.18
N PRO A 44 11.98 -3.63 -30.15
CA PRO A 44 11.39 -4.93 -30.48
C PRO A 44 12.46 -5.95 -30.83
N ILE A 45 12.49 -7.05 -30.07
CA ILE A 45 13.39 -8.19 -30.27
C ILE A 45 12.67 -9.26 -31.12
N PRO A 46 13.35 -9.89 -32.08
CA PRO A 46 12.78 -10.95 -32.90
C PRO A 46 12.77 -12.30 -32.15
N LYS A 47 12.29 -12.31 -30.90
CA LYS A 47 12.08 -13.54 -30.11
C LYS A 47 10.63 -13.57 -29.60
N LEU A 48 9.85 -14.51 -30.13
CA LEU A 48 8.41 -14.67 -29.90
C LEU A 48 8.03 -15.10 -28.47
N ASN A 49 9.02 -15.52 -27.69
CA ASN A 49 8.90 -16.11 -26.35
C ASN A 49 9.54 -15.25 -25.24
N TYR A 50 9.91 -14.00 -25.53
CA TYR A 50 10.49 -13.08 -24.54
C TYR A 50 9.60 -11.84 -24.36
N ILE A 51 9.33 -11.47 -23.11
CA ILE A 51 8.54 -10.29 -22.74
C ILE A 51 9.47 -9.06 -22.84
N GLY A 52 9.70 -8.57 -24.07
CA GLY A 52 10.36 -7.29 -24.30
C GLY A 52 9.37 -6.17 -24.00
N GLN A 53 9.60 -5.41 -22.93
CA GLN A 53 8.80 -4.25 -22.56
C GLN A 53 9.56 -2.98 -22.95
N THR A 54 8.91 -2.07 -23.69
CA THR A 54 9.45 -0.71 -23.87
C THR A 54 9.01 0.16 -22.71
N MET A 55 9.90 0.41 -21.76
CA MET A 55 9.61 1.19 -20.54
C MET A 55 10.68 2.23 -20.33
N LEU A 56 10.28 3.41 -19.87
CA LEU A 56 11.18 4.52 -19.54
C LEU A 56 11.05 4.76 -18.04
N THR A 57 11.89 4.09 -17.25
CA THR A 57 11.86 4.14 -15.79
C THR A 57 12.99 5.03 -15.29
N ALA A 58 12.91 5.66 -14.12
CA ALA A 58 14.07 6.36 -13.57
C ALA A 58 14.52 5.82 -12.21
N GLU A 59 15.74 6.15 -11.81
CA GLU A 59 16.37 5.70 -10.56
C GLU A 59 15.48 5.99 -9.33
N ARG A 60 14.87 7.18 -9.27
CA ARG A 60 14.02 7.61 -8.15
C ARG A 60 12.55 7.20 -8.29
N GLY A 61 12.14 6.47 -9.32
CA GLY A 61 10.75 6.03 -9.45
C GLY A 61 10.36 5.51 -10.83
N GLY A 62 9.21 4.83 -10.89
CA GLY A 62 8.63 4.41 -12.16
C GLY A 62 8.06 5.61 -12.92
N PHE A 63 8.74 6.04 -13.97
CA PHE A 63 8.12 6.87 -15.01
C PHE A 63 7.39 5.92 -15.98
N MET A 64 6.24 6.35 -16.49
CA MET A 64 5.54 5.62 -17.54
C MET A 64 5.61 6.38 -18.85
N LEU A 65 5.89 5.66 -19.93
CA LEU A 65 5.47 6.08 -21.25
C LEU A 65 3.97 5.84 -21.35
N GLY A 66 3.19 6.92 -21.45
CA GLY A 66 1.74 6.79 -21.62
C GLY A 66 1.14 7.99 -22.33
N ARG A 67 -0.01 7.77 -22.97
CA ARG A 67 -0.74 8.86 -23.61
C ARG A 67 -1.45 9.69 -22.53
N LYS A 68 -1.11 10.97 -22.44
CA LYS A 68 -1.86 11.97 -21.66
C LYS A 68 -3.34 11.91 -22.04
N GLN A 69 -4.21 11.64 -21.07
CA GLN A 69 -5.65 11.74 -21.29
C GLN A 69 -6.04 13.21 -21.53
N LYS A 70 -6.92 13.47 -22.50
CA LYS A 70 -7.41 14.82 -22.80
C LYS A 70 -8.23 15.35 -21.62
N GLY A 71 -7.68 16.30 -20.86
CA GLY A 71 -8.36 16.97 -19.75
C GLY A 71 -7.38 17.87 -19.01
N ASN A 72 -7.87 18.97 -18.44
CA ASN A 72 -7.05 20.02 -17.83
C ASN A 72 -6.92 19.86 -16.29
N PRO A 73 -6.09 18.93 -15.77
CA PRO A 73 -5.45 19.12 -14.48
C PRO A 73 -3.93 19.21 -14.62
N ARG A 74 -3.30 19.82 -13.59
CA ARG A 74 -1.86 20.12 -13.47
C ARG A 74 -0.92 18.92 -13.66
N TYR A 75 -1.42 17.69 -13.55
CA TYR A 75 -0.70 16.45 -13.90
C TYR A 75 -1.57 15.55 -14.77
N PRO A 76 -1.13 15.17 -15.97
CA PRO A 76 -1.85 14.23 -16.82
C PRO A 76 -1.65 12.79 -16.38
N TYR A 77 -2.73 12.03 -16.32
CA TYR A 77 -2.66 10.57 -16.12
C TYR A 77 -2.14 9.88 -17.37
N ALA A 78 -1.31 8.86 -17.16
CA ALA A 78 -0.77 8.01 -18.20
C ALA A 78 -1.50 6.66 -18.21
N ASP A 79 -2.08 6.30 -19.35
CA ASP A 79 -2.44 4.91 -19.62
C ASP A 79 -1.15 4.06 -19.72
N GLU A 80 -1.17 2.81 -19.27
CA GLU A 80 -0.07 1.86 -19.46
C GLU A 80 -0.03 1.34 -20.89
N TRP A 81 1.03 1.68 -21.64
CA TRP A 81 1.24 1.21 -23.00
C TRP A 81 2.51 0.37 -23.04
N LEU A 82 2.45 -0.78 -23.72
CA LEU A 82 3.65 -1.48 -24.16
C LEU A 82 3.73 -1.48 -25.68
N VAL A 83 4.95 -1.28 -26.16
CA VAL A 83 5.37 -1.68 -27.50
C VAL A 83 5.76 -3.14 -27.42
N GLY A 84 4.95 -4.06 -27.94
CA GLY A 84 5.19 -5.50 -27.83
C GLY A 84 4.59 -6.30 -29.00
N GLN A 85 5.20 -7.43 -29.34
CA GLN A 85 4.77 -8.32 -30.44
C GLN A 85 4.31 -9.72 -29.96
N SER A 86 3.91 -9.93 -28.69
CA SER A 86 3.80 -11.30 -28.16
C SER A 86 2.54 -11.63 -27.33
N LYS A 87 2.06 -12.88 -27.47
CA LYS A 87 0.92 -13.49 -26.75
C LYS A 87 1.02 -13.52 -25.20
N PRO A 88 2.20 -13.63 -24.54
CA PRO A 88 2.29 -13.65 -23.08
C PRO A 88 1.74 -12.40 -22.37
N GLN A 89 1.71 -11.26 -23.08
CA GLN A 89 1.14 -9.99 -22.58
C GLN A 89 -0.39 -10.05 -22.48
N GLU A 90 -1.06 -10.93 -23.24
CA GLU A 90 -2.50 -11.16 -23.16
C GLU A 90 -2.90 -11.87 -21.85
N TRP A 91 -1.98 -12.62 -21.22
CA TRP A 91 -2.32 -13.44 -20.05
C TRP A 91 -2.34 -12.66 -18.72
N SER A 92 -1.43 -11.70 -18.53
CA SER A 92 -1.50 -10.79 -17.36
C SER A 92 -2.46 -9.62 -17.60
N GLY A 93 -2.71 -9.29 -18.87
CA GLY A 93 -3.42 -8.09 -19.31
C GLY A 93 -2.75 -6.79 -18.83
N GLU A 94 -1.51 -6.87 -18.30
CA GLU A 94 -0.87 -5.80 -17.53
C GLU A 94 -0.84 -4.48 -18.30
N PHE A 95 -0.71 -4.56 -19.63
CA PHE A 95 -0.56 -3.38 -20.47
C PHE A 95 -1.44 -3.44 -21.71
N LYS A 96 -1.76 -2.26 -22.25
CA LYS A 96 -2.34 -2.16 -23.59
C LYS A 96 -1.25 -2.28 -24.63
N VAL A 97 -1.34 -3.32 -25.47
CA VAL A 97 -0.41 -3.56 -26.57
C VAL A 97 -0.71 -2.59 -27.71
N LEU A 98 0.29 -1.80 -28.11
CA LEU A 98 0.23 -1.04 -29.35
C LEU A 98 0.76 -1.89 -30.52
N ASP A 99 -0.13 -2.38 -31.37
CA ASP A 99 0.24 -3.18 -32.55
C ASP A 99 0.70 -2.29 -33.72
N PHE A 100 2.02 -2.22 -33.91
CA PHE A 100 2.66 -1.51 -35.04
C PHE A 100 2.43 -2.16 -36.40
N LYS A 101 2.00 -3.43 -36.45
CA LYS A 101 1.65 -4.11 -37.71
C LYS A 101 0.23 -3.78 -38.16
N SER A 102 -0.60 -3.26 -37.25
CA SER A 102 -1.96 -2.87 -37.58
C SER A 102 -1.95 -1.78 -38.67
N LYS A 103 -2.83 -1.91 -39.66
CA LYS A 103 -3.00 -0.91 -40.73
C LYS A 103 -3.36 0.48 -40.18
N LYS A 104 -3.88 0.56 -38.95
CA LYS A 104 -4.25 1.80 -38.26
C LYS A 104 -3.06 2.59 -37.70
N VAL A 105 -1.93 1.93 -37.46
CA VAL A 105 -0.73 2.49 -36.82
C VAL A 105 0.43 2.62 -37.80
N LYS A 106 0.40 1.88 -38.92
CA LYS A 106 1.41 1.91 -39.96
C LYS A 106 1.59 3.33 -40.54
N GLY A 107 2.80 3.86 -40.45
CA GLY A 107 3.15 5.18 -40.97
C GLY A 107 2.78 6.37 -40.06
N CYS A 108 2.25 6.12 -38.86
CA CYS A 108 1.93 7.16 -37.89
C CYS A 108 3.16 7.51 -37.04
N GLY A 109 3.42 8.80 -36.84
CA GLY A 109 4.34 9.30 -35.83
C GLY A 109 3.64 9.38 -34.46
N PHE A 110 4.34 8.96 -33.41
CA PHE A 110 3.85 9.07 -32.03
C PHE A 110 4.73 10.06 -31.26
N SER A 111 4.10 11.07 -30.66
CA SER A 111 4.74 11.95 -29.70
C SER A 111 4.29 11.54 -28.30
N THR A 112 5.26 11.36 -27.41
CA THR A 112 5.03 11.08 -25.99
C THR A 112 5.73 12.16 -25.18
N GLU A 113 5.03 12.72 -24.20
CA GLU A 113 5.61 13.64 -23.21
C GLU A 113 6.06 12.80 -22.01
N VAL A 114 7.29 12.99 -21.54
CA VAL A 114 7.80 12.32 -20.33
C VAL A 114 7.59 13.26 -19.16
N GLY A 115 6.98 12.76 -18.09
CA GLY A 115 6.73 13.55 -16.88
C GLY A 115 6.44 12.68 -15.68
N VAL A 116 6.51 13.28 -14.49
CA VAL A 116 6.08 12.62 -13.25
C VAL A 116 4.55 12.52 -13.28
N CYS A 117 4.05 11.33 -13.57
CA CYS A 117 2.62 11.06 -13.74
C CYS A 117 2.17 9.94 -12.79
N ARG A 118 0.92 10.00 -12.34
CA ARG A 118 0.29 8.84 -11.68
C ARG A 118 -0.21 7.85 -12.72
N PRO A 119 -0.06 6.54 -12.49
CA PRO A 119 -0.72 5.51 -13.31
C PRO A 119 -2.23 5.68 -13.26
N ARG A 120 -2.88 5.49 -14.42
CA ARG A 120 -4.30 5.20 -14.50
C ARG A 120 -4.50 4.01 -15.41
N PHE A 121 -4.93 2.89 -14.85
CA PHE A 121 -5.26 1.72 -15.66
C PHE A 121 -6.57 1.98 -16.39
N SER A 122 -6.55 1.81 -17.71
CA SER A 122 -7.70 2.09 -18.59
C SER A 122 -8.50 0.86 -18.97
N GLU A 123 -8.21 -0.27 -18.33
CA GLU A 123 -9.02 -1.49 -18.42
C GLU A 123 -10.32 -1.29 -17.64
N MET A 124 -11.45 -1.67 -18.25
CA MET A 124 -12.78 -1.53 -17.65
C MET A 124 -13.43 -2.90 -17.55
N ARG A 125 -14.07 -3.20 -16.42
CA ARG A 125 -14.89 -4.39 -16.18
C ARG A 125 -16.27 -3.93 -15.73
N ASP A 126 -17.31 -4.36 -16.45
CA ASP A 126 -18.71 -4.00 -16.16
C ASP A 126 -18.96 -2.49 -16.01
N GLY A 127 -18.30 -1.68 -16.84
CA GLY A 127 -18.43 -0.22 -16.83
C GLY A 127 -17.66 0.51 -15.72
N LYS A 128 -16.87 -0.21 -14.90
CA LYS A 128 -15.99 0.35 -13.85
C LYS A 128 -14.51 0.07 -14.15
N PRO A 129 -13.56 0.85 -13.61
CA PRO A 129 -12.13 0.52 -13.73
C PRO A 129 -11.85 -0.88 -13.17
N ALA A 130 -11.21 -1.74 -13.96
CA ALA A 130 -10.89 -3.11 -13.54
C ALA A 130 -9.77 -3.15 -12.49
N TYR A 131 -8.92 -2.14 -12.49
CA TYR A 131 -7.82 -1.96 -11.55
C TYR A 131 -7.90 -0.52 -11.03
N PRO A 132 -8.72 -0.21 -10.03
CA PRO A 132 -8.72 1.11 -9.41
C PRO A 132 -7.60 1.18 -8.37
N TRP A 133 -7.07 2.39 -8.11
CA TRP A 133 -6.08 2.65 -7.05
C TRP A 133 -4.74 1.94 -7.26
N ALA A 134 -3.98 2.39 -8.24
CA ALA A 134 -2.67 1.82 -8.55
C ALA A 134 -1.68 1.80 -7.39
N ASN A 135 -1.75 2.79 -6.51
CA ASN A 135 -1.11 2.76 -5.20
C ASN A 135 -2.15 2.41 -4.13
N PRO A 136 -2.17 1.17 -3.60
CA PRO A 136 -3.22 0.72 -2.68
C PRO A 136 -3.35 1.58 -1.41
N LEU A 137 -2.25 2.19 -0.94
CA LEU A 137 -2.26 3.08 0.24
C LEU A 137 -3.20 4.27 0.07
N GLU A 138 -3.43 4.72 -1.17
CA GLU A 138 -4.25 5.89 -1.46
C GLU A 138 -5.72 5.72 -1.10
N ARG A 139 -6.18 4.47 -0.94
CA ARG A 139 -7.53 4.15 -0.48
C ARG A 139 -7.76 4.48 0.98
N LEU A 140 -6.71 4.45 1.81
CA LEU A 140 -6.83 4.79 3.23
C LEU A 140 -7.19 6.28 3.35
N ALA A 141 -8.04 6.64 4.31
CA ALA A 141 -8.35 8.04 4.61
C ALA A 141 -7.10 8.83 5.01
N VAL A 142 -7.04 10.12 4.65
CA VAL A 142 -5.91 11.02 4.95
C VAL A 142 -5.84 11.35 6.44
N THR A 143 -6.98 11.50 7.09
CA THR A 143 -7.11 11.77 8.53
C THR A 143 -8.03 10.76 9.23
N ASN A 144 -8.04 10.77 10.56
CA ASN A 144 -8.96 9.94 11.34
C ASN A 144 -10.40 10.41 11.14
N SER A 145 -11.33 9.46 11.23
CA SER A 145 -12.75 9.79 11.27
C SER A 145 -13.13 10.37 12.62
N LYS A 146 -14.07 11.30 12.58
CA LYS A 146 -14.73 11.82 13.77
C LYS A 146 -15.59 10.72 14.38
N THR A 147 -15.55 10.54 15.69
CA THR A 147 -16.21 9.40 16.35
C THR A 147 -17.64 9.70 16.80
N ASP A 148 -17.98 10.98 16.98
CA ASP A 148 -19.28 11.44 17.49
C ASP A 148 -20.12 12.18 16.44
N GLU A 149 -19.55 12.45 15.26
CA GLU A 149 -20.26 13.03 14.11
C GLU A 149 -19.72 12.46 12.79
N MET A 150 -20.49 12.59 11.71
CA MET A 150 -20.07 12.13 10.39
C MET A 150 -18.98 13.03 9.82
N GLY A 151 -17.83 12.44 9.46
CA GLY A 151 -16.77 13.15 8.75
C GLY A 151 -15.36 12.73 9.15
N PHE A 152 -14.41 13.56 8.73
CA PHE A 152 -12.99 13.40 9.01
C PHE A 152 -12.46 14.61 9.78
N HIS A 153 -11.44 14.38 10.60
CA HIS A 153 -10.69 15.47 11.21
C HIS A 153 -9.85 16.20 10.14
N ASP A 154 -9.44 17.43 10.43
CA ASP A 154 -8.59 18.23 9.53
C ASP A 154 -7.09 18.10 9.86
N THR A 155 -6.73 17.28 10.84
CA THR A 155 -5.37 17.08 11.35
C THR A 155 -5.11 15.64 11.76
N ASN A 156 -3.85 15.23 11.67
CA ASN A 156 -3.32 14.01 12.29
C ASN A 156 -2.46 14.29 13.53
N ALA A 157 -2.74 15.36 14.26
CA ALA A 157 -2.13 15.58 15.57
C ALA A 157 -2.41 14.39 16.53
N PRO A 158 -1.42 13.93 17.31
CA PRO A 158 -1.63 12.87 18.30
C PRO A 158 -2.51 13.31 19.47
N HIS A 159 -3.37 12.41 19.92
CA HIS A 159 -4.27 12.55 21.08
C HIS A 159 -4.21 11.30 21.98
N PRO A 160 -3.05 10.96 22.57
CA PRO A 160 -2.97 9.88 23.55
C PRO A 160 -3.69 10.27 24.85
N ASN A 161 -4.35 9.31 25.50
CA ASN A 161 -4.88 9.48 26.85
C ASN A 161 -4.67 8.19 27.66
N GLU A 162 -3.99 8.27 28.80
CA GLU A 162 -3.78 7.14 29.71
C GLU A 162 -4.93 6.98 30.71
N ALA A 163 -5.67 8.06 30.98
CA ALA A 163 -6.84 8.06 31.85
C ALA A 163 -8.11 7.59 31.10
N ASP A 164 -9.16 7.27 31.86
CA ASP A 164 -10.50 6.92 31.35
C ASP A 164 -10.48 5.89 30.22
N TYR A 165 -9.56 4.91 30.32
CA TYR A 165 -9.37 3.87 29.31
C TYR A 165 -9.11 4.43 27.90
N GLY A 166 -8.50 5.61 27.82
CA GLY A 166 -8.14 6.30 26.60
C GLY A 166 -9.24 7.12 25.95
N TRP A 167 -10.30 7.50 26.68
CA TRP A 167 -11.36 8.31 26.09
C TRP A 167 -10.85 9.70 25.70
N VAL A 168 -11.11 10.07 24.44
CA VAL A 168 -10.85 11.39 23.87
C VAL A 168 -12.06 11.76 23.02
N ASN A 169 -12.76 12.81 23.44
CA ASN A 169 -13.98 13.31 22.81
C ASN A 169 -13.81 13.49 21.29
N ASN A 170 -14.70 12.91 20.49
CA ASN A 170 -14.72 12.95 19.02
C ASN A 170 -13.49 12.33 18.31
N TRP A 171 -12.54 11.75 19.04
CA TRP A 171 -11.31 11.16 18.48
C TRP A 171 -11.22 9.65 18.69
N SER A 172 -11.83 9.12 19.75
CA SER A 172 -11.70 7.72 20.13
C SER A 172 -13.02 7.18 20.65
N LEU A 173 -13.21 5.87 20.51
CA LEU A 173 -14.40 5.18 20.99
C LEU A 173 -14.07 3.72 21.38
N LYS A 174 -14.89 3.16 22.27
CA LYS A 174 -14.86 1.74 22.63
C LYS A 174 -15.52 0.87 21.57
N SER A 175 -15.30 -0.44 21.61
CA SER A 175 -15.74 -1.35 20.54
C SER A 175 -17.26 -1.43 20.34
N ALA A 176 -18.06 -1.23 21.40
CA ALA A 176 -19.53 -1.18 21.31
C ALA A 176 -19.99 0.01 20.43
N ASP A 177 -19.48 1.21 20.72
CA ASP A 177 -19.76 2.41 19.94
C ASP A 177 -19.20 2.30 18.52
N MET A 178 -17.98 1.77 18.38
CA MET A 178 -17.39 1.50 17.06
C MET A 178 -18.34 0.65 16.22
N LYS A 179 -18.84 -0.44 16.79
CA LYS A 179 -19.72 -1.37 16.10
C LYS A 179 -20.97 -0.66 15.60
N MET A 180 -21.66 0.06 16.48
CA MET A 180 -22.93 0.71 16.13
C MET A 180 -22.75 1.86 15.14
N ARG A 181 -21.63 2.59 15.23
CA ARG A 181 -21.39 3.82 14.44
C ARG A 181 -20.69 3.57 13.11
N PHE A 182 -19.92 2.49 12.98
CA PHE A 182 -19.07 2.24 11.81
C PHE A 182 -19.21 0.85 11.18
N ALA A 183 -19.55 -0.19 11.96
CA ALA A 183 -19.57 -1.57 11.45
C ALA A 183 -20.98 -2.06 11.06
N LEU A 184 -22.00 -1.81 11.88
CA LEU A 184 -23.38 -2.24 11.65
C LEU A 184 -24.24 -1.18 10.95
N ASN A 185 -25.33 -1.62 10.32
CA ASN A 185 -26.41 -0.77 9.78
C ASN A 185 -25.93 0.37 8.86
N ASN A 186 -25.00 0.06 7.94
CA ASN A 186 -24.31 1.03 7.09
C ASN A 186 -23.44 2.07 7.82
N GLY A 187 -23.37 2.06 9.15
CA GLY A 187 -22.60 2.97 9.99
C GLY A 187 -23.19 4.37 10.05
N THR A 188 -23.66 4.81 11.22
CA THR A 188 -24.28 6.15 11.40
C THR A 188 -23.29 7.32 11.30
N MET A 189 -22.00 7.09 11.57
CA MET A 189 -20.94 8.12 11.56
C MET A 189 -19.99 7.98 10.37
N LYS A 190 -20.28 7.05 9.48
CA LYS A 190 -19.44 6.71 8.34
C LYS A 190 -19.78 7.60 7.15
N PRO A 191 -18.84 8.37 6.60
CA PRO A 191 -19.07 9.13 5.38
C PRO A 191 -19.44 8.22 4.21
N GLN A 192 -20.19 8.77 3.24
CA GLN A 192 -20.61 8.04 2.05
C GLN A 192 -19.40 7.43 1.32
N ASP A 193 -19.52 6.16 0.93
CA ASP A 193 -18.50 5.39 0.20
C ASP A 193 -17.20 5.13 0.95
N TYR A 194 -17.23 5.23 2.28
CA TYR A 194 -16.14 4.76 3.14
C TYR A 194 -16.59 3.54 3.94
N HIS A 195 -15.63 2.75 4.42
CA HIS A 195 -15.84 1.69 5.39
C HIS A 195 -14.67 1.53 6.34
N LEU A 196 -14.95 0.91 7.49
CA LEU A 196 -13.92 0.51 8.43
C LEU A 196 -13.17 -0.68 7.82
N PRO A 197 -11.83 -0.65 7.70
CA PRO A 197 -11.09 -1.75 7.08
C PRO A 197 -11.26 -3.05 7.86
N THR A 198 -11.35 -4.17 7.15
CA THR A 198 -11.13 -5.51 7.69
C THR A 198 -9.67 -5.69 8.13
N GLY A 199 -9.39 -6.80 8.82
CA GLY A 199 -8.02 -7.20 9.11
C GLY A 199 -7.22 -7.30 7.83
N GLU A 200 -7.74 -7.97 6.80
CA GLU A 200 -7.10 -8.01 5.49
C GLU A 200 -6.87 -6.61 4.88
N GLU A 201 -7.87 -5.74 4.86
CA GLU A 201 -7.77 -4.47 4.15
C GLU A 201 -6.78 -3.49 4.79
N TRP A 202 -6.53 -3.60 6.10
CA TRP A 202 -5.40 -2.93 6.75
C TRP A 202 -4.04 -3.24 6.09
N GLY A 203 -3.97 -4.32 5.30
CA GLY A 203 -2.87 -4.71 4.42
C GLY A 203 -2.39 -3.59 3.48
N ILE A 204 -3.25 -2.67 3.07
CA ILE A 204 -2.82 -1.56 2.19
C ILE A 204 -1.83 -0.62 2.89
N ALA A 205 -1.90 -0.54 4.22
CA ALA A 205 -1.08 0.34 5.05
C ALA A 205 -0.01 -0.42 5.84
N LEU A 206 -0.31 -1.64 6.29
CA LEU A 206 0.55 -2.45 7.15
C LEU A 206 0.83 -3.82 6.51
N PRO A 207 1.94 -4.49 6.83
CA PRO A 207 2.22 -5.81 6.27
C PRO A 207 1.16 -6.87 6.62
N ASN A 208 0.75 -7.67 5.62
CA ASN A 208 -0.12 -8.84 5.75
C ASN A 208 0.59 -10.09 5.21
N ILE A 209 1.62 -10.49 5.93
CA ILE A 209 2.45 -11.64 5.60
C ILE A 209 1.72 -12.95 5.89
N LEU A 210 1.58 -13.80 4.88
CA LEU A 210 1.00 -15.13 5.00
C LEU A 210 2.05 -16.13 5.49
N THR A 211 1.66 -17.08 6.34
CA THR A 211 2.50 -18.25 6.66
C THR A 211 2.59 -19.24 5.52
N SER A 212 1.53 -19.34 4.72
CA SER A 212 1.40 -20.31 3.64
C SER A 212 0.41 -19.80 2.61
N ILE A 213 0.74 -20.05 1.34
CA ILE A 213 -0.11 -19.77 0.20
C ILE A 213 -1.34 -20.69 0.12
N TYR A 214 -1.33 -21.85 0.78
CA TYR A 214 -2.38 -22.86 0.67
C TYR A 214 -3.48 -22.65 1.71
N ASN A 215 -3.07 -22.38 2.94
CA ASN A 215 -3.99 -22.24 4.06
C ASN A 215 -4.54 -20.81 4.17
N GLY A 216 -3.88 -19.83 3.54
CA GLY A 216 -4.26 -18.43 3.64
C GLY A 216 -4.36 -18.02 5.11
N THR A 217 -3.33 -18.29 5.90
CA THR A 217 -3.34 -17.98 7.32
C THR A 217 -2.35 -16.86 7.62
N LEU A 218 -2.81 -15.87 8.37
CA LEU A 218 -1.94 -14.86 8.94
C LEU A 218 -1.49 -15.35 10.32
N PRO A 219 -0.19 -15.42 10.58
CA PRO A 219 0.32 -16.00 11.80
C PRO A 219 -0.01 -15.21 13.08
N ILE A 220 -0.18 -15.90 14.20
CA ILE A 220 -0.38 -15.31 15.54
C ILE A 220 0.93 -14.63 15.99
N GLY A 221 0.87 -13.35 16.37
CA GLY A 221 2.01 -12.58 16.91
C GLY A 221 3.11 -12.17 15.91
N LEU A 222 2.88 -12.32 14.60
CA LEU A 222 3.95 -12.28 13.59
C LEU A 222 4.08 -11.00 12.76
N THR A 223 3.77 -9.80 13.31
CA THR A 223 4.13 -8.54 12.60
C THR A 223 4.99 -7.57 13.40
N GLY A 224 5.54 -7.97 14.54
CA GLY A 224 6.61 -7.21 15.20
C GLY A 224 7.86 -7.18 14.34
N TRP A 225 8.68 -6.13 14.42
CA TRP A 225 9.86 -5.94 13.57
C TRP A 225 10.75 -7.18 13.49
N ASN A 226 11.02 -7.82 14.62
CA ASN A 226 11.96 -8.94 14.68
C ASN A 226 11.51 -10.18 13.89
N ASN A 227 10.24 -10.24 13.50
CA ASN A 227 9.68 -11.37 12.76
C ASN A 227 9.80 -11.21 11.23
N ILE A 228 10.13 -10.00 10.76
CA ILE A 228 10.30 -9.68 9.34
C ILE A 228 11.79 -9.72 9.02
N LYS A 229 12.22 -10.75 8.30
CA LYS A 229 13.58 -10.92 7.79
C LYS A 229 13.80 -9.96 6.61
N SER A 230 15.01 -9.45 6.51
CA SER A 230 15.37 -8.59 5.39
C SER A 230 15.56 -9.39 4.09
N ALA A 231 15.35 -8.73 2.95
CA ALA A 231 15.66 -9.22 1.61
C ALA A 231 17.07 -9.87 1.55
N PRO A 232 17.31 -10.87 0.68
CA PRO A 232 16.71 -11.01 -0.65
C PRO A 232 15.47 -11.89 -0.74
N ASN A 233 15.14 -12.68 0.29
CA ASN A 233 13.99 -13.60 0.20
C ASN A 233 12.66 -12.85 0.36
N PRO A 234 11.68 -13.06 -0.53
CA PRO A 234 10.37 -12.45 -0.43
C PRO A 234 9.51 -13.14 0.63
N TYR A 235 8.52 -12.40 1.10
CA TYR A 235 7.36 -12.92 1.81
C TYR A 235 6.16 -13.01 0.87
N PHE A 236 5.29 -13.98 1.11
CA PHE A 236 3.96 -13.98 0.55
C PHE A 236 3.12 -12.95 1.28
N GLU A 237 2.54 -12.03 0.53
CA GLU A 237 1.68 -10.98 1.05
C GLU A 237 0.31 -11.04 0.39
N MET A 238 -0.71 -10.94 1.23
CA MET A 238 -2.09 -10.91 0.81
C MET A 238 -2.55 -9.49 0.55
N PHE A 239 -3.16 -9.29 -0.61
CA PHE A 239 -3.86 -8.09 -1.00
C PHE A 239 -4.91 -8.49 -2.02
N ASP A 240 -6.17 -8.15 -1.78
CA ASP A 240 -7.21 -8.28 -2.79
C ASP A 240 -7.31 -6.99 -3.60
N PRO A 241 -7.02 -6.99 -4.91
CA PRO A 241 -7.23 -5.84 -5.76
C PRO A 241 -8.64 -5.73 -6.35
N GLU A 242 -9.48 -6.78 -6.26
CA GLU A 242 -10.75 -6.86 -7.01
C GLU A 242 -11.94 -6.42 -6.17
N GLU A 243 -12.06 -6.91 -4.94
CA GLU A 243 -13.27 -6.73 -4.13
C GLU A 243 -12.97 -6.23 -2.72
N ASP A 244 -13.91 -5.48 -2.16
CA ASP A 244 -13.95 -5.17 -0.74
C ASP A 244 -14.85 -6.17 -0.02
N ASP A 245 -14.42 -6.68 1.13
CA ASP A 245 -15.23 -7.62 1.90
C ASP A 245 -16.29 -6.87 2.72
N MET A 246 -17.44 -6.69 2.08
CA MET A 246 -18.56 -5.96 2.64
C MET A 246 -19.56 -6.83 3.42
N ARG A 247 -19.22 -8.10 3.68
CA ARG A 247 -20.09 -9.01 4.46
C ARG A 247 -20.48 -8.38 5.82
N PRO A 248 -21.72 -8.60 6.28
CA PRO A 248 -22.17 -8.03 7.56
C PRO A 248 -21.39 -8.60 8.76
N ILE A 249 -20.90 -9.84 8.64
CA ILE A 249 -20.17 -10.54 9.69
C ILE A 249 -18.89 -11.17 9.12
N ILE A 250 -17.76 -10.81 9.73
CA ILE A 250 -16.40 -11.28 9.40
C ILE A 250 -15.67 -11.55 10.72
N THR A 251 -15.03 -12.71 10.85
CA THR A 251 -14.46 -13.21 12.11
C THR A 251 -13.09 -13.87 11.92
N ALA A 252 -12.10 -13.50 12.73
CA ALA A 252 -10.74 -14.07 12.68
C ALA A 252 -10.53 -15.26 13.64
N GLY A 253 -11.45 -15.49 14.59
CA GLY A 253 -11.29 -16.45 15.69
C GLY A 253 -11.98 -17.80 15.50
N GLU A 254 -12.58 -18.05 14.34
CA GLU A 254 -13.56 -19.14 14.12
C GLU A 254 -13.07 -20.20 13.12
N THR A 255 -11.79 -20.18 12.74
CA THR A 255 -11.20 -21.07 11.71
C THR A 255 -11.32 -22.58 12.03
N HIS A 256 -11.52 -22.93 13.29
CA HIS A 256 -11.70 -24.31 13.75
C HIS A 256 -13.15 -24.81 13.61
N ASN A 257 -14.12 -23.94 13.30
CA ASN A 257 -15.54 -24.26 13.25
C ASN A 257 -16.09 -24.18 11.82
N SER A 258 -16.26 -25.32 11.16
CA SER A 258 -16.76 -25.40 9.78
C SER A 258 -18.18 -24.85 9.61
N ASN A 259 -19.02 -24.87 10.66
CA ASN A 259 -20.37 -24.31 10.61
C ASN A 259 -20.38 -22.77 10.50
N LYS A 260 -19.22 -22.14 10.75
CA LYS A 260 -19.02 -20.69 10.64
C LYS A 260 -18.15 -20.31 9.44
N ALA A 261 -17.89 -21.23 8.51
CA ALA A 261 -17.08 -20.98 7.33
C ALA A 261 -17.53 -19.74 6.54
N ASP A 262 -18.85 -19.47 6.50
CA ASP A 262 -19.40 -18.32 5.76
C ASP A 262 -18.99 -16.95 6.31
N ILE A 263 -18.64 -16.87 7.60
CA ILE A 263 -18.28 -15.64 8.32
C ILE A 263 -16.80 -15.60 8.72
N GLN A 264 -16.00 -16.60 8.36
CA GLN A 264 -14.55 -16.59 8.57
C GLN A 264 -13.91 -15.51 7.69
N GLU A 265 -12.91 -14.82 8.24
CA GLU A 265 -12.12 -13.82 7.52
C GLU A 265 -11.33 -14.48 6.38
N GLU A 266 -10.77 -15.66 6.65
CA GLU A 266 -9.93 -16.44 5.74
C GLU A 266 -10.68 -17.09 4.58
N ARG A 267 -12.02 -17.03 4.58
CA ARG A 267 -12.93 -17.73 3.66
C ARG A 267 -12.49 -17.67 2.19
N PHE A 268 -11.99 -16.50 1.76
CA PHE A 268 -11.62 -16.26 0.36
C PHE A 268 -10.10 -16.19 0.14
N TRP A 269 -9.29 -16.22 1.20
CA TRP A 269 -7.86 -15.90 1.12
C TRP A 269 -7.06 -16.88 0.27
N ASN A 270 -7.45 -18.15 0.24
CA ASN A 270 -6.80 -19.17 -0.60
C ASN A 270 -7.02 -18.92 -2.11
N ASN A 271 -8.11 -18.26 -2.49
CA ASN A 271 -8.44 -17.96 -3.89
C ASN A 271 -7.94 -16.57 -4.32
N LYS A 272 -7.53 -15.73 -3.38
CA LYS A 272 -7.02 -14.38 -3.66
C LYS A 272 -5.67 -14.41 -4.37
N PRO A 273 -5.31 -13.33 -5.09
CA PRO A 273 -3.99 -13.18 -5.68
C PRO A 273 -2.91 -13.18 -4.61
N ILE A 274 -1.76 -13.77 -4.94
CA ILE A 274 -0.60 -13.78 -4.05
C ILE A 274 0.49 -12.91 -4.62
N PHE A 275 0.97 -12.00 -3.79
CA PHE A 275 2.06 -11.11 -4.12
C PHE A 275 3.32 -11.47 -3.34
N TYR A 276 4.46 -11.13 -3.92
CA TYR A 276 5.71 -11.07 -3.18
C TYR A 276 5.92 -9.68 -2.62
N SER A 277 6.44 -9.65 -1.40
CA SER A 277 6.92 -8.43 -0.76
C SER A 277 8.30 -8.64 -0.16
N TYR A 278 9.20 -7.71 -0.42
CA TYR A 278 10.58 -7.72 0.05
C TYR A 278 10.73 -6.61 1.08
N PHE A 279 11.30 -6.91 2.24
CA PHE A 279 11.41 -5.97 3.36
C PHE A 279 12.88 -5.69 3.71
N MET A 280 13.15 -4.54 4.32
CA MET A 280 14.44 -4.21 4.93
C MET A 280 14.23 -3.23 6.08
N GLN A 281 15.06 -3.31 7.11
CA GLN A 281 14.90 -2.53 8.33
C GLN A 281 16.09 -1.62 8.57
N ASP A 282 15.81 -0.42 9.07
CA ASP A 282 16.79 0.42 9.74
C ASP A 282 16.33 0.70 11.17
N LYS A 283 16.86 -0.10 12.10
CA LYS A 283 16.53 0.03 13.53
C LYS A 283 17.07 1.31 14.15
N SER A 284 18.15 1.88 13.61
CA SER A 284 18.72 3.14 14.12
C SER A 284 17.83 4.34 13.83
N ARG A 285 16.95 4.20 12.83
CA ARG A 285 16.01 5.23 12.40
C ARG A 285 14.55 4.88 12.74
N LEU A 286 14.30 3.71 13.32
CA LEU A 286 12.97 3.10 13.49
C LEU A 286 12.17 3.06 12.17
N GLU A 287 12.80 2.54 11.10
CA GLU A 287 12.23 2.51 9.75
C GLU A 287 12.17 1.12 9.10
N LEU A 288 11.09 0.90 8.35
CA LEU A 288 10.83 -0.29 7.53
C LEU A 288 10.76 0.20 6.11
N TYR A 289 11.38 -0.53 5.22
CA TYR A 289 11.30 -0.32 3.80
C TYR A 289 10.78 -1.59 3.17
N ALA A 290 9.98 -1.45 2.11
CA ALA A 290 9.56 -2.59 1.34
C ALA A 290 9.32 -2.27 -0.12
N ILE A 291 9.52 -3.28 -0.97
CA ILE A 291 8.87 -3.35 -2.27
C ILE A 291 7.75 -4.35 -2.12
N ARG A 292 6.51 -3.90 -2.29
CA ARG A 292 5.31 -4.69 -2.04
C ARG A 292 4.54 -4.96 -3.32
N PHE A 293 3.69 -5.98 -3.26
CA PHE A 293 2.71 -6.31 -4.29
C PHE A 293 3.32 -6.66 -5.65
N TYR A 294 4.44 -7.39 -5.66
CA TYR A 294 5.02 -7.97 -6.88
C TYR A 294 4.19 -9.18 -7.33
N GLY A 295 3.39 -9.01 -8.38
CA GLY A 295 2.43 -10.02 -8.86
C GLY A 295 2.95 -10.93 -9.98
N ASN A 296 4.18 -10.70 -10.46
CA ASN A 296 4.85 -11.52 -11.48
C ASN A 296 5.66 -12.69 -10.87
N ASN A 297 5.22 -13.23 -9.73
CA ASN A 297 5.88 -14.33 -9.04
C ASN A 297 5.37 -15.70 -9.51
N LYS A 298 6.15 -16.76 -9.25
CA LYS A 298 5.82 -18.13 -9.70
C LYS A 298 4.54 -18.67 -9.06
N GLU A 299 4.23 -18.30 -7.81
CA GLU A 299 3.01 -18.74 -7.10
C GLU A 299 1.75 -18.08 -7.63
N ALA A 300 1.86 -16.87 -8.17
CA ALA A 300 0.79 -16.22 -8.92
C ALA A 300 0.47 -16.96 -10.24
N GLN A 301 1.42 -17.71 -10.79
CA GLN A 301 1.26 -18.49 -12.04
C GLN A 301 0.87 -19.96 -11.80
N SER A 302 1.14 -20.50 -10.61
CA SER A 302 1.06 -21.95 -10.36
C SER A 302 -0.34 -22.47 -9.99
N HIS A 303 -1.31 -21.60 -9.67
CA HIS A 303 -2.66 -22.01 -9.27
C HIS A 303 -3.67 -21.64 -10.35
N LYS A 304 -4.42 -22.62 -10.87
CA LYS A 304 -5.35 -22.46 -12.01
C LYS A 304 -6.42 -21.36 -11.80
N ASP A 305 -6.82 -21.14 -10.55
CA ASP A 305 -7.85 -20.16 -10.20
C ASP A 305 -7.26 -18.77 -9.87
N ARG A 306 -5.93 -18.65 -9.75
CA ARG A 306 -5.25 -17.37 -9.51
C ARG A 306 -4.84 -16.74 -10.83
N ARG A 307 -5.12 -15.44 -10.98
CA ARG A 307 -4.70 -14.65 -12.14
C ARG A 307 -3.43 -13.87 -11.81
N PRO A 308 -2.43 -13.80 -12.70
CA PRO A 308 -1.27 -12.95 -12.51
C PRO A 308 -1.68 -11.48 -12.62
N TYR A 309 -1.28 -10.66 -11.65
CA TYR A 309 -1.61 -9.23 -11.62
C TYR A 309 -0.55 -8.33 -12.24
N GLY A 310 0.59 -8.89 -12.64
CA GLY A 310 1.68 -8.08 -13.12
C GLY A 310 2.35 -7.27 -12.00
N ASN A 311 3.02 -6.21 -12.39
CA ASN A 311 3.55 -5.18 -11.50
C ASN A 311 2.61 -3.97 -11.37
N ARG A 312 1.33 -4.09 -11.75
CA ARG A 312 0.34 -3.00 -11.64
C ARG A 312 0.26 -2.40 -10.24
N TYR A 313 0.31 -3.21 -9.19
CA TYR A 313 0.24 -2.74 -7.81
C TYR A 313 1.61 -2.61 -7.13
N ARG A 314 2.70 -2.87 -7.87
CA ARG A 314 4.05 -2.88 -7.31
C ARG A 314 4.45 -1.49 -6.83
N CYS A 315 4.64 -1.36 -5.53
CA CYS A 315 4.90 -0.09 -4.86
C CYS A 315 6.10 -0.19 -3.91
N ALA A 316 6.87 0.87 -3.81
CA ALA A 316 7.82 1.07 -2.72
C ALA A 316 7.09 1.64 -1.51
N TYR A 317 7.38 1.12 -0.31
CA TYR A 317 6.82 1.56 0.96
C TYR A 317 7.94 1.92 1.93
N ARG A 318 7.68 2.93 2.74
CA ARG A 318 8.51 3.37 3.85
C ARG A 318 7.62 3.66 5.06
N TRP A 319 7.95 3.05 6.18
CA TRP A 319 7.29 3.29 7.47
C TRP A 319 8.28 3.93 8.41
N ARG A 320 7.92 5.09 8.97
CA ARG A 320 8.73 5.82 9.94
C ARG A 320 7.97 6.01 11.23
N PHE A 321 8.51 5.46 12.32
CA PHE A 321 7.97 5.73 13.64
C PHE A 321 8.62 6.98 14.20
N MET A 322 7.79 7.94 14.58
CA MET A 322 8.19 9.23 15.11
C MET A 322 7.70 9.35 16.55
N ASP A 323 8.52 9.91 17.44
CA ASP A 323 8.22 10.10 18.87
C ASP A 323 7.71 8.81 19.57
N ALA A 324 8.19 7.64 19.15
CA ALA A 324 7.72 6.33 19.62
C ALA A 324 8.59 5.72 20.74
N GLY A 325 9.52 6.51 21.30
CA GLY A 325 10.60 6.03 22.14
C GLY A 325 11.68 5.33 21.31
N GLY A 326 12.93 5.76 21.42
CA GLY A 326 14.01 5.28 20.57
C GLY A 326 15.13 6.32 20.42
N PRO A 327 15.95 6.22 19.36
CA PRO A 327 17.03 7.17 19.12
C PRO A 327 16.51 8.60 18.93
N ASP A 328 17.26 9.61 19.41
CA ASP A 328 16.87 11.02 19.37
C ASP A 328 16.55 11.53 17.95
N ALA A 329 17.17 10.96 16.92
CA ALA A 329 16.91 11.28 15.52
C ALA A 329 15.47 10.96 15.05
N THR A 330 14.70 10.23 15.86
CA THR A 330 13.29 9.91 15.62
C THR A 330 12.32 10.80 16.42
N ASN A 331 12.86 11.72 17.23
CA ASN A 331 12.09 12.59 18.11
C ASN A 331 12.02 14.02 17.56
N ASP A 332 10.82 14.48 17.22
CA ASP A 332 10.57 15.84 16.76
C ASP A 332 9.60 16.63 17.64
N GLY A 333 9.07 16.02 18.69
CA GLY A 333 8.17 16.67 19.64
C GLY A 333 6.79 16.96 19.08
N GLN A 334 6.39 16.34 17.97
CA GLN A 334 5.05 16.46 17.40
C GLN A 334 4.11 15.33 17.84
N GLY A 335 4.59 14.46 18.73
CA GLY A 335 3.87 13.35 19.35
C GLY A 335 3.97 12.05 18.54
N MET A 336 3.70 10.94 19.25
CA MET A 336 3.83 9.59 18.73
C MET A 336 2.94 9.37 17.50
N ARG A 337 3.56 8.96 16.39
CA ARG A 337 2.85 8.68 15.14
C ARG A 337 3.66 7.75 14.23
N LEU A 338 2.96 7.15 13.29
CA LEU A 338 3.57 6.44 12.17
C LEU A 338 3.33 7.22 10.88
N VAL A 339 4.40 7.44 10.12
CA VAL A 339 4.31 7.97 8.76
C VAL A 339 4.51 6.83 7.77
N VAL A 340 3.48 6.51 7.00
CA VAL A 340 3.55 5.56 5.89
C VAL A 340 3.65 6.35 4.60
N GLN A 341 4.75 6.18 3.88
CA GLN A 341 4.98 6.76 2.56
C GLN A 341 4.99 5.64 1.53
N SER A 342 4.28 5.82 0.42
CA SER A 342 4.23 4.86 -0.69
C SER A 342 4.39 5.55 -2.02
N ARG A 343 5.17 4.94 -2.92
CA ARG A 343 5.34 5.35 -4.32
C ARG A 343 5.05 4.16 -5.22
N TRP A 344 4.17 4.34 -6.20
CA TRP A 344 4.01 3.36 -7.27
C TRP A 344 5.29 3.29 -8.10
N ILE A 345 5.83 2.09 -8.28
CA ILE A 345 7.08 1.87 -9.02
C ILE A 345 6.89 0.99 -10.25
N GLY A 346 5.75 0.29 -10.37
CA GLY A 346 5.46 -0.57 -11.50
C GLY A 346 6.63 -1.50 -11.80
N ASN A 347 7.12 -1.46 -13.02
CA ASN A 347 8.23 -2.28 -13.50
C ASN A 347 9.63 -1.65 -13.32
N ALA A 348 9.74 -0.53 -12.60
CA ALA A 348 11.04 0.10 -12.35
C ALA A 348 12.02 -0.88 -11.68
N ASN A 349 13.25 -0.92 -12.18
CA ASN A 349 14.33 -1.77 -11.66
C ASN A 349 14.91 -1.15 -10.38
N VAL A 350 14.10 -1.12 -9.33
CA VAL A 350 14.41 -0.61 -8.00
C VAL A 350 14.44 -1.78 -7.03
N THR A 351 15.41 -1.78 -6.13
CA THR A 351 15.59 -2.75 -5.05
C THR A 351 15.23 -2.11 -3.69
N VAL A 352 15.05 -2.95 -2.67
CA VAL A 352 14.75 -2.43 -1.31
C VAL A 352 15.94 -1.64 -0.73
N ARG A 353 17.17 -1.89 -1.20
CA ARG A 353 18.36 -1.14 -0.78
C ARG A 353 18.34 0.29 -1.32
N ASP A 354 17.89 0.48 -2.56
CA ASP A 354 17.84 1.80 -3.20
C ASP A 354 16.90 2.74 -2.44
N ILE A 355 15.74 2.23 -2.02
CA ILE A 355 14.74 3.01 -1.29
C ILE A 355 15.11 3.28 0.17
N MET A 356 16.23 2.77 0.69
CA MET A 356 16.74 3.15 2.01
C MET A 356 17.44 4.51 1.99
N ASP A 357 17.92 4.97 0.83
CA ASP A 357 18.51 6.29 0.69
C ASP A 357 17.40 7.36 0.76
N ASP A 358 17.52 8.33 1.68
CA ASP A 358 16.58 9.44 1.77
C ASP A 358 16.50 10.27 0.49
N LYS A 359 17.60 10.32 -0.29
CA LYS A 359 17.63 11.01 -1.58
C LYS A 359 16.65 10.40 -2.58
N TRP A 360 16.34 9.11 -2.46
CA TRP A 360 15.37 8.44 -3.32
C TRP A 360 13.97 9.00 -3.09
N TRP A 361 13.60 9.22 -1.83
CA TRP A 361 12.31 9.79 -1.45
C TRP A 361 12.25 11.31 -1.70
N GLY A 362 13.37 12.00 -1.46
CA GLY A 362 13.49 13.44 -1.55
C GLY A 362 12.82 14.17 -0.37
N GLU A 363 12.83 15.50 -0.42
CA GLU A 363 12.24 16.32 0.64
C GLU A 363 10.70 16.26 0.64
N CYS A 364 10.11 16.39 1.83
CA CYS A 364 8.67 16.58 1.99
C CYS A 364 8.30 18.06 1.78
N SER A 365 8.33 18.48 0.53
CA SER A 365 8.10 19.86 0.11
C SER A 365 7.69 19.93 -1.37
N ASP A 366 7.06 21.04 -1.74
CA ASP A 366 6.67 21.31 -3.13
C ASP A 366 7.87 21.50 -4.08
N SER A 367 9.09 21.68 -3.56
CA SER A 367 10.32 21.69 -4.39
C SER A 367 10.69 20.30 -4.89
N ASN A 368 10.27 19.23 -4.21
CA ASN A 368 10.44 17.87 -4.69
C ASN A 368 9.32 17.51 -5.69
N PRO A 369 9.63 17.27 -6.97
CA PRO A 369 8.61 16.96 -7.98
C PRO A 369 7.84 15.66 -7.67
N LEU A 370 8.43 14.75 -6.89
CA LEU A 370 7.82 13.48 -6.49
C LEU A 370 6.93 13.60 -5.25
N TYR A 371 7.05 14.67 -4.45
CA TYR A 371 6.26 14.86 -3.22
C TYR A 371 4.75 14.79 -3.49
N ARG A 372 4.31 15.38 -4.61
CA ARG A 372 2.89 15.41 -4.99
C ARG A 372 2.38 14.11 -5.59
N THR A 373 3.27 13.23 -6.03
CA THR A 373 2.91 11.90 -6.56
C THR A 373 2.99 10.81 -5.51
N ASP A 374 3.85 10.97 -4.51
CA ASP A 374 3.88 10.11 -3.33
C ASP A 374 2.56 10.14 -2.59
N CYS A 375 2.25 9.00 -1.96
CA CYS A 375 1.15 8.90 -1.03
C CYS A 375 1.71 8.88 0.40
N TYR A 376 1.25 9.81 1.23
CA TYR A 376 1.57 9.84 2.65
C TYR A 376 0.31 9.54 3.48
N ARG A 377 0.47 8.72 4.52
CA ARG A 377 -0.53 8.48 5.55
C ARG A 377 0.11 8.60 6.91
N VAL A 378 -0.29 9.64 7.65
CA VAL A 378 0.11 9.83 9.05
C VAL A 378 -0.95 9.16 9.93
N LEU A 379 -0.53 8.18 10.71
CA LEU A 379 -1.34 7.45 11.66
C LEU A 379 -0.90 7.86 13.08
N PRO A 380 -1.60 8.82 13.71
CA PRO A 380 -1.25 9.29 15.05
C PRO A 380 -1.58 8.29 16.16
N CYS A 381 -0.97 8.45 17.33
CA CYS A 381 -1.49 7.85 18.56
C CYS A 381 -2.77 8.58 18.98
N VAL A 382 -3.87 7.84 19.07
CA VAL A 382 -5.17 8.36 19.51
C VAL A 382 -5.83 7.37 20.46
N GLY A 383 -6.24 7.88 21.61
CA GLY A 383 -6.85 7.10 22.68
C GLY A 383 -5.81 6.37 23.53
N TYR A 384 -6.11 5.13 23.93
CA TYR A 384 -5.32 4.42 24.93
C TYR A 384 -3.95 3.95 24.39
N PRO A 385 -2.82 4.39 24.96
CA PRO A 385 -1.49 4.12 24.39
C PRO A 385 -0.87 2.79 24.84
N PHE A 386 -1.57 1.93 25.59
CA PHE A 386 -1.04 0.63 26.03
C PHE A 386 -1.90 -0.58 25.59
N PRO A 387 -2.26 -0.71 24.30
CA PRO A 387 -2.96 -1.89 23.82
C PRO A 387 -2.10 -3.14 24.12
N LYS A 388 -2.77 -4.24 24.50
CA LYS A 388 -2.19 -5.53 24.96
C LYS A 388 -1.47 -5.51 26.32
N GLY A 389 -1.51 -4.40 27.06
CA GLY A 389 -0.82 -4.28 28.33
C GLY A 389 0.70 -4.09 28.19
N GLY A 390 1.34 -3.69 29.29
CA GLY A 390 2.76 -3.36 29.37
C GLY A 390 3.05 -1.86 29.28
N ALA A 391 4.32 -1.49 29.47
CA ALA A 391 4.76 -0.10 29.61
C ALA A 391 5.18 0.58 28.29
N THR A 392 5.16 -0.13 27.16
CA THR A 392 5.52 0.45 25.86
C THR A 392 4.31 1.15 25.26
N TRP A 393 4.46 2.43 24.92
CA TRP A 393 3.46 3.16 24.15
C TRP A 393 3.25 2.55 22.76
N ARG A 394 1.99 2.37 22.36
CA ARG A 394 1.56 1.83 21.07
C ARG A 394 0.30 2.54 20.60
N MET A 395 0.19 2.69 19.29
CA MET A 395 -1.00 3.18 18.61
C MET A 395 -1.91 2.00 18.32
N ALA A 396 -3.23 2.18 18.41
CA ALA A 396 -4.20 1.16 18.04
C ALA A 396 -5.31 1.73 17.16
N TYR A 397 -5.74 0.93 16.18
CA TYR A 397 -6.80 1.27 15.24
C TYR A 397 -7.76 0.11 15.06
N TRP A 398 -9.06 0.40 15.08
CA TRP A 398 -10.10 -0.60 14.91
C TRP A 398 -10.07 -1.28 13.53
N SER A 399 -10.42 -2.56 13.52
CA SER A 399 -10.83 -3.31 12.33
C SER A 399 -12.31 -3.69 12.47
N ARG A 400 -13.03 -3.80 11.34
CA ARG A 400 -14.40 -4.35 11.35
C ARG A 400 -14.44 -5.86 11.56
N THR A 401 -13.30 -6.55 11.52
CA THR A 401 -13.19 -7.98 11.81
C THR A 401 -13.44 -8.23 13.29
N ARG A 402 -14.38 -9.11 13.61
CA ARG A 402 -14.69 -9.51 14.99
C ARG A 402 -13.71 -10.56 15.49
N TRP A 403 -13.47 -10.54 16.80
CA TRP A 403 -12.83 -11.64 17.48
C TRP A 403 -13.91 -12.59 18.00
N LYS A 404 -14.17 -13.66 17.23
CA LYS A 404 -15.26 -14.63 17.42
C LYS A 404 -16.66 -14.02 17.22
N TYR A 405 -17.66 -14.87 17.10
CA TYR A 405 -19.07 -14.44 16.98
C TYR A 405 -20.01 -15.50 17.55
N ASP A 406 -20.86 -15.10 18.48
CA ASP A 406 -21.91 -15.97 19.02
C ASP A 406 -23.18 -15.86 18.15
N THR A 407 -23.52 -16.96 17.48
CA THR A 407 -24.69 -17.07 16.61
C THR A 407 -26.01 -17.18 17.37
N TYR A 408 -25.95 -17.45 18.68
CA TYR A 408 -27.14 -17.59 19.54
C TYR A 408 -27.50 -16.30 20.26
N ASP A 409 -26.64 -15.28 20.20
CA ASP A 409 -26.86 -13.98 20.81
C ASP A 409 -27.24 -12.90 19.77
N LYS A 410 -27.87 -11.83 20.24
CA LYS A 410 -28.23 -10.67 19.41
C LYS A 410 -26.96 -9.94 18.96
N ASP A 411 -26.97 -9.37 17.77
CA ASP A 411 -25.90 -8.46 17.33
C ASP A 411 -26.30 -7.00 17.57
N ASN A 412 -26.06 -6.51 18.80
CA ASN A 412 -26.42 -5.17 19.25
C ASN A 412 -25.31 -4.54 20.11
N GLU A 413 -25.52 -3.36 20.70
CA GLU A 413 -24.49 -2.65 21.47
C GLU A 413 -23.92 -3.42 22.68
N HIS A 414 -24.64 -4.42 23.21
CA HIS A 414 -24.24 -5.14 24.42
C HIS A 414 -23.54 -6.48 24.13
N SER A 415 -23.91 -7.13 23.04
CA SER A 415 -23.49 -8.48 22.65
C SER A 415 -22.60 -8.46 21.40
N ASN A 416 -21.83 -9.52 21.11
CA ASN A 416 -21.01 -9.62 19.88
C ASN A 416 -20.17 -8.35 19.56
N LYS A 417 -19.55 -7.77 20.60
CA LYS A 417 -18.87 -6.45 20.53
C LYS A 417 -17.35 -6.53 20.62
N THR A 418 -16.78 -7.72 20.50
CA THR A 418 -15.32 -7.91 20.54
C THR A 418 -14.76 -7.81 19.14
N PHE A 419 -13.91 -6.82 18.90
CA PHE A 419 -13.30 -6.56 17.59
C PHE A 419 -11.79 -6.64 17.64
N CYS A 420 -11.24 -7.00 16.49
CA CYS A 420 -9.82 -6.93 16.24
C CYS A 420 -9.37 -5.47 16.06
N TYR A 421 -8.11 -5.20 16.34
CA TYR A 421 -7.44 -3.92 16.07
C TYR A 421 -6.02 -4.15 15.56
N ARG A 422 -5.48 -3.14 14.88
CA ARG A 422 -4.06 -3.05 14.49
C ARG A 422 -3.31 -2.26 15.54
N VAL A 423 -2.19 -2.80 16.00
CA VAL A 423 -1.25 -2.15 16.92
C VAL A 423 -0.02 -1.71 16.16
N LEU A 424 0.51 -0.54 16.48
CA LEU A 424 1.70 0.01 15.85
C LEU A 424 2.60 0.63 16.93
N SER A 425 3.88 0.29 16.95
CA SER A 425 4.84 0.76 17.96
C SER A 425 6.25 0.79 17.40
N LYS A 426 7.20 1.33 18.16
CA LYS A 426 8.63 1.20 17.86
C LYS A 426 9.11 -0.25 17.67
N ASP A 427 8.34 -1.22 18.20
CA ASP A 427 8.62 -2.66 18.13
C ASP A 427 7.90 -3.35 16.94
N GLY A 428 7.13 -2.60 16.16
CA GLY A 428 6.59 -3.02 14.87
C GLY A 428 5.09 -2.89 14.82
N PHE A 429 4.45 -3.78 14.07
CA PHE A 429 3.00 -3.81 13.92
C PHE A 429 2.45 -5.08 14.57
N ASP A 430 1.22 -5.08 15.04
CA ASP A 430 0.62 -6.31 15.55
C ASP A 430 -0.89 -6.30 15.32
N ARG A 431 -1.51 -7.44 15.57
CA ARG A 431 -2.96 -7.60 15.62
C ARG A 431 -3.34 -7.97 17.04
N GLY A 432 -4.31 -7.29 17.60
CA GLY A 432 -4.89 -7.66 18.89
C GLY A 432 -6.41 -7.69 18.80
N HIS A 433 -7.02 -8.02 19.93
CA HIS A 433 -8.47 -7.98 20.13
C HIS A 433 -8.75 -7.35 21.50
N ASN A 434 -9.92 -6.72 21.64
CA ASN A 434 -10.32 -6.05 22.88
C ASN A 434 -11.42 -6.83 23.60
N ASP A 435 -11.05 -7.91 24.30
CA ASP A 435 -11.99 -8.83 24.96
C ASP A 435 -12.89 -8.16 25.98
N ASN A 436 -12.38 -7.13 26.67
CA ASN A 436 -13.13 -6.42 27.72
C ASN A 436 -13.97 -5.25 27.18
N ALA A 437 -13.83 -4.90 25.89
CA ALA A 437 -14.56 -3.81 25.24
C ALA A 437 -14.46 -2.44 25.95
N THR A 438 -13.44 -2.22 26.79
CA THR A 438 -13.30 -1.02 27.64
C THR A 438 -12.38 0.04 27.04
N LEU A 439 -11.36 -0.38 26.31
CA LEU A 439 -10.35 0.51 25.74
C LEU A 439 -10.88 1.30 24.54
N HIS A 440 -10.50 2.58 24.48
CA HIS A 440 -10.87 3.52 23.41
C HIS A 440 -9.73 3.69 22.42
N TYR A 441 -10.04 3.56 21.13
CA TYR A 441 -9.09 3.72 20.04
C TYR A 441 -9.65 4.61 18.93
N GLY A 442 -8.75 5.17 18.12
CA GLY A 442 -9.11 5.92 16.93
C GLY A 442 -9.69 5.06 15.80
N VAL A 443 -10.42 5.72 14.90
CA VAL A 443 -11.01 5.10 13.71
C VAL A 443 -10.35 5.71 12.47
N ARG A 444 -9.78 4.85 11.62
CA ARG A 444 -9.29 5.21 10.29
C ARG A 444 -10.07 4.42 9.26
N LEU A 445 -10.80 5.12 8.40
CA LEU A 445 -11.58 4.49 7.34
C LEU A 445 -10.76 4.34 6.06
N MET A 446 -11.32 3.58 5.12
CA MET A 446 -10.86 3.50 3.74
C MET A 446 -12.03 3.72 2.79
N VAL A 447 -11.73 4.24 1.61
CA VAL A 447 -12.73 4.47 0.56
C VAL A 447 -13.06 3.15 -0.14
N ASN A 448 -14.33 2.93 -0.50
CA ASN A 448 -14.78 1.78 -1.28
C ASN A 448 -14.03 1.72 -2.62
N ARG A 449 -13.73 0.50 -3.08
CA ARG A 449 -12.91 0.21 -4.26
C ARG A 449 -13.43 0.91 -5.52
N ASP A 450 -14.74 0.90 -5.68
CA ASP A 450 -15.47 1.44 -6.84
C ASP A 450 -15.50 2.97 -6.92
N VAL A 451 -15.01 3.67 -5.89
CA VAL A 451 -14.90 5.13 -5.96
C VAL A 451 -13.78 5.50 -6.92
N ASP A 452 -14.10 6.40 -7.85
CA ASP A 452 -13.11 6.99 -8.75
C ASP A 452 -12.02 7.71 -7.94
N GLU A 453 -10.77 7.27 -8.12
CA GLU A 453 -9.56 7.85 -7.51
C GLU A 453 -9.43 9.36 -7.73
N PHE A 454 -10.04 9.88 -8.81
CA PHE A 454 -10.02 11.30 -9.17
C PHE A 454 -11.33 12.00 -8.90
N GLY A 455 -12.34 11.27 -8.42
CA GLY A 455 -13.63 11.81 -8.05
C GLY A 455 -13.55 12.65 -6.76
N LYS A 456 -14.57 13.48 -6.55
CA LYS A 456 -14.68 14.36 -5.35
C LYS A 456 -14.67 13.59 -4.02
N ARG A 457 -14.99 12.30 -4.04
CA ARG A 457 -15.07 11.43 -2.86
C ARG A 457 -13.76 10.72 -2.53
N ALA A 458 -12.78 10.73 -3.46
CA ALA A 458 -11.48 10.14 -3.21
C ALA A 458 -10.78 10.81 -2.02
N PRO A 459 -10.02 10.07 -1.17
CA PRO A 459 -9.38 10.65 0.02
C PRO A 459 -8.53 11.88 -0.30
N ARG A 460 -7.80 11.86 -1.42
CA ARG A 460 -6.95 12.98 -1.87
C ARG A 460 -7.70 14.26 -2.26
N GLN A 461 -8.97 14.16 -2.63
CA GLN A 461 -9.80 15.31 -3.01
C GLN A 461 -10.66 15.77 -1.83
N LEU A 462 -11.24 14.80 -1.12
CA LEU A 462 -12.19 15.04 -0.04
C LEU A 462 -11.52 15.52 1.26
N GLN A 463 -10.29 15.06 1.51
CA GLN A 463 -9.61 15.24 2.78
C GLN A 463 -8.25 15.90 2.59
N LYS A 464 -7.85 16.68 3.59
CA LYS A 464 -6.50 17.24 3.72
C LYS A 464 -6.13 17.23 5.19
N ASP A 465 -4.86 16.98 5.47
CA ASP A 465 -4.27 17.21 6.77
C ASP A 465 -3.56 18.56 6.74
N LYS A 466 -4.03 19.52 7.54
CA LYS A 466 -3.45 20.86 7.61
C LYS A 466 -2.02 20.88 8.15
N ASP A 467 -1.64 19.81 8.84
CA ASP A 467 -0.35 19.64 9.48
C ASP A 467 0.55 18.63 8.76
N GLU A 468 0.16 18.15 7.58
CA GLU A 468 0.82 17.05 6.87
C GLU A 468 2.35 17.24 6.78
N GLN A 469 2.81 18.36 6.22
CA GLN A 469 4.24 18.62 6.05
C GLN A 469 4.98 18.68 7.40
N ARG A 470 4.35 19.27 8.43
CA ARG A 470 4.91 19.35 9.77
C ARG A 470 5.05 17.97 10.40
N LEU A 471 4.06 17.10 10.20
CA LEU A 471 4.03 15.76 10.79
C LEU A 471 4.88 14.74 10.01
N ILE A 472 5.23 14.99 8.75
CA ILE A 472 6.07 14.09 7.93
C ILE A 472 7.56 14.39 8.05
N ARG A 473 7.94 15.65 8.25
CA ARG A 473 9.35 16.08 8.31
C ARG A 473 10.05 15.52 9.55
N ARG A 474 11.34 15.24 9.42
CA ARG A 474 12.26 15.08 10.57
C ARG A 474 12.85 16.44 10.92
N LYS A 475 13.27 16.60 12.16
CA LYS A 475 14.07 17.77 12.60
C LYS A 475 15.39 17.85 11.84
#